data_AF-A0A0T7PMF4-F1
#
_entry.id   AF-A0A0T7PMF4-F1
#
_cell.length_a   1.000
_cell.length_b   1.000
_cell.length_c   1.000
_cell.angle_alpha   90.00
_cell.angle_beta   90.00
_cell.angle_gamma   90.00
#
_symmetry.space_group_name_H-M   'P 1'
#
loop_
_entity.id
_entity.type
_entity.pdbx_description
1 polymer ?
#
loop_
_entity_poly.entity_id
_entity_poly.type
_entity_poly.pdbx_seq_one_letter_code
_entity_poly.pdbx_strand_id
1 'polypeptide(L)'
;MFLTTGRSGIAAFANSDAWFLIRVVTAPDGTALPRRHKLVLSRGPYGYHDEFALLREQRIDALVTKNSGGKMTRAKLDAAAALGISVVMIARPLLPAGVAAVDSVHRAAMWVAGLPSR
;
A
#
# COMPACT_ATOMS: atom_id res chain seq x y z
N MET A 1 -14.78 -1.29 -0.31
CA MET A 1 -13.40 -1.48 0.23
C MET A 1 -12.38 -0.72 -0.61
N PHE A 2 -11.32 -0.17 0.00
CA PHE A 2 -10.22 0.50 -0.70
C PHE A 2 -8.94 -0.35 -0.67
N LEU A 3 -8.43 -0.74 -1.83
CA LEU A 3 -7.19 -1.51 -1.97
C LEU A 3 -6.03 -0.58 -2.35
N THR A 4 -5.01 -0.54 -1.48
CA THR A 4 -3.75 0.20 -1.69
C THR A 4 -2.53 -0.73 -1.62
N THR A 5 -2.74 -2.01 -1.97
CA THR A 5 -1.77 -3.10 -1.83
C THR A 5 -0.79 -3.21 -3.00
N GLY A 6 -0.91 -2.34 -4.01
CA GLY A 6 -0.21 -2.46 -5.30
C GLY A 6 -0.73 -3.63 -6.15
N ARG A 7 -0.16 -3.79 -7.36
CA ARG A 7 -0.67 -4.75 -8.37
C ARG A 7 -0.80 -6.19 -7.85
N SER A 8 0.24 -6.70 -7.20
CA SER A 8 0.31 -8.13 -6.81
C SER A 8 -0.70 -8.55 -5.73
N GLY A 9 -1.30 -7.60 -5.00
CA GLY A 9 -2.26 -7.92 -3.93
C GLY A 9 -3.71 -8.04 -4.40
N ILE A 10 -4.02 -7.63 -5.64
CA ILE A 10 -5.40 -7.48 -6.12
C ILE A 10 -6.04 -8.83 -6.43
N ALA A 11 -5.28 -9.78 -6.97
CA ALA A 11 -5.80 -11.08 -7.42
C ALA A 11 -6.48 -11.88 -6.29
N ALA A 12 -6.08 -11.67 -5.03
CA ALA A 12 -6.72 -12.29 -3.87
C ALA A 12 -8.21 -11.92 -3.71
N PHE A 13 -8.67 -10.84 -4.35
CA PHE A 13 -10.04 -10.34 -4.30
C PHE A 13 -10.83 -10.61 -5.58
N ALA A 14 -10.25 -11.29 -6.57
CA ALA A 14 -10.85 -11.45 -7.91
C ALA A 14 -12.26 -12.07 -7.88
N ASN A 15 -12.50 -13.01 -6.96
CA ASN A 15 -13.76 -13.75 -6.84
C ASN A 15 -14.73 -13.17 -5.79
N SER A 16 -14.47 -11.95 -5.28
CA SER A 16 -15.35 -11.28 -4.31
C SER A 16 -16.43 -10.45 -5.01
N ASP A 17 -17.65 -10.47 -4.45
CA ASP A 17 -18.79 -9.66 -4.93
C ASP A 17 -18.86 -8.25 -4.32
N ALA A 18 -18.00 -7.94 -3.35
CA ALA A 18 -17.87 -6.60 -2.79
C ALA A 18 -17.42 -5.57 -3.86
N TRP A 19 -17.72 -4.29 -3.60
CA TRP A 19 -17.22 -3.19 -4.44
C TRP A 19 -15.85 -2.70 -3.98
N PHE A 20 -14.93 -2.49 -4.93
CA PHE A 20 -13.55 -2.11 -4.66
C PHE A 20 -13.15 -0.79 -5.34
N LEU A 21 -12.65 0.15 -4.56
CA LEU A 21 -11.75 1.18 -5.08
C LEU A 21 -10.34 0.60 -5.09
N ILE A 22 -9.62 0.73 -6.19
CA ILE A 22 -8.28 0.15 -6.34
C ILE A 22 -7.34 1.23 -6.84
N ARG A 23 -6.36 1.63 -6.01
CA ARG A 23 -5.34 2.61 -6.42
C ARG A 23 -4.03 1.92 -6.79
N VAL A 24 -3.59 2.14 -8.02
CA VAL A 24 -2.34 1.61 -8.58
C VAL A 24 -1.61 2.68 -9.37
N VAL A 25 -0.28 2.58 -9.46
CA VAL A 25 0.53 3.50 -10.27
C VAL A 25 0.43 3.17 -11.76
N THR A 26 0.42 1.87 -12.06
CA THR A 26 0.32 1.34 -13.42
C THR A 26 -0.82 0.33 -13.45
N ALA A 27 -1.64 0.37 -14.50
CA ALA A 27 -2.70 -0.59 -14.70
C ALA A 27 -2.12 -2.01 -14.68
N PRO A 28 -2.82 -2.98 -14.06
CA PRO A 28 -2.35 -4.35 -14.06
C PRO A 28 -2.69 -5.04 -15.39
N ASP A 29 -1.66 -5.52 -16.09
CA ASP A 29 -1.84 -6.37 -17.26
C ASP A 29 -2.14 -7.81 -16.81
N GLY A 30 -3.17 -8.43 -17.39
CA GLY A 30 -3.50 -9.84 -17.18
C GLY A 30 -3.87 -10.27 -15.76
N THR A 31 -4.07 -9.33 -14.82
CA THR A 31 -4.50 -9.66 -13.45
C THR A 31 -6.01 -9.75 -13.39
N ALA A 32 -6.54 -10.82 -12.78
CA ALA A 32 -7.96 -10.92 -12.48
C ALA A 32 -8.37 -9.82 -11.48
N LEU A 33 -9.08 -8.81 -11.97
CA LEU A 33 -9.65 -7.75 -11.14
C LEU A 33 -10.99 -8.22 -10.56
N PRO A 34 -11.37 -7.78 -9.34
CA PRO A 34 -12.70 -8.03 -8.81
C PRO A 34 -13.78 -7.54 -9.78
N ARG A 35 -14.91 -8.24 -9.90
CA ARG A 35 -15.95 -7.87 -10.88
C ARG A 35 -16.46 -6.43 -10.70
N ARG A 36 -16.59 -5.97 -9.46
CA ARG A 36 -17.12 -4.64 -9.12
C ARG A 36 -16.00 -3.76 -8.60
N HIS A 37 -15.37 -3.00 -9.48
CA HIS A 37 -14.26 -2.14 -9.09
C HIS A 37 -14.21 -0.81 -9.84
N LYS A 38 -13.45 0.13 -9.27
CA LYS A 38 -12.98 1.34 -9.94
C LYS A 38 -11.47 1.44 -9.76
N LEU A 39 -10.74 1.62 -10.85
CA LEU A 39 -9.31 1.89 -10.81
C LEU A 39 -9.03 3.40 -10.67
N VAL A 40 -8.08 3.73 -9.81
CA VAL A 40 -7.49 5.06 -9.69
C VAL A 40 -6.01 4.92 -10.06
N LEU A 41 -5.66 5.40 -11.25
CA LEU A 41 -4.27 5.51 -11.69
C LEU A 41 -3.66 6.76 -11.08
N SER A 42 -2.77 6.59 -10.11
CA SER A 42 -2.20 7.71 -9.40
C SER A 42 -0.87 7.35 -8.76
N ARG A 43 0.06 8.31 -8.71
CA ARG A 43 1.33 8.23 -8.01
C ARG A 43 1.36 9.33 -6.97
N GLY A 44 1.77 8.98 -5.75
CA GLY A 44 1.89 9.93 -4.64
C GLY A 44 2.96 11.00 -4.88
N PRO A 45 3.12 11.94 -3.92
CA PRO A 45 2.59 11.86 -2.55
C PRO A 45 1.08 12.03 -2.44
N TYR A 46 0.49 11.49 -1.37
CA TYR A 46 -0.93 11.65 -1.05
C TYR A 46 -1.08 12.45 0.24
N GLY A 47 -1.87 13.53 0.19
CA GLY A 47 -2.17 14.38 1.33
C GLY A 47 -3.34 13.87 2.17
N TYR A 48 -3.37 14.25 3.45
CA TYR A 48 -4.46 13.87 4.36
C TYR A 48 -5.84 14.31 3.84
N HIS A 49 -5.98 15.56 3.39
CA HIS A 49 -7.26 16.10 2.94
C HIS A 49 -7.80 15.34 1.71
N ASP A 50 -6.93 15.02 0.75
CA ASP A 50 -7.32 14.27 -0.45
C ASP A 50 -7.71 12.82 -0.09
N GLU A 51 -6.97 12.18 0.82
CA GLU A 51 -7.33 10.84 1.32
C GLU A 51 -8.67 10.86 2.05
N PHE A 52 -8.89 11.83 2.93
CA PHE A 52 -10.13 11.99 3.68
C PHE A 52 -11.33 12.18 2.74
N ALA A 53 -11.20 13.10 1.77
CA ALA A 53 -12.24 13.33 0.77
C ALA A 53 -12.52 12.07 -0.05
N LEU A 54 -11.49 11.40 -0.56
CA LEU A 54 -11.62 10.18 -1.34
C LEU A 54 -12.33 9.07 -0.55
N LEU A 55 -11.91 8.82 0.69
CA LEU A 55 -12.50 7.79 1.55
C LEU A 55 -13.98 8.07 1.83
N ARG A 56 -14.33 9.34 2.09
CA ARG A 56 -15.71 9.78 2.35
C ARG A 56 -16.59 9.71 1.11
N GLU A 57 -16.13 10.28 -0.01
CA GLU A 57 -16.90 10.34 -1.28
C GLU A 57 -17.16 8.95 -1.86
N GLN A 58 -16.17 8.06 -1.77
CA GLN A 58 -16.30 6.68 -2.24
C GLN A 58 -16.96 5.76 -1.20
N ARG A 59 -17.40 6.29 -0.05
CA ARG A 59 -18.07 5.57 1.05
C ARG A 59 -17.31 4.29 1.43
N ILE A 60 -16.03 4.45 1.74
CA ILE A 60 -15.15 3.31 2.03
C ILE A 60 -15.41 2.78 3.44
N ASP A 61 -15.78 1.50 3.56
CA ASP A 61 -15.97 0.84 4.86
C ASP A 61 -14.68 0.26 5.45
N ALA A 62 -13.75 -0.15 4.59
CA ALA A 62 -12.48 -0.74 4.99
C ALA A 62 -11.34 -0.39 4.03
N LEU A 63 -10.16 -0.11 4.59
CA LEU A 63 -8.89 0.11 3.91
C LEU A 63 -8.01 -1.14 4.03
N VAL A 64 -7.65 -1.74 2.89
CA VAL A 64 -6.65 -2.82 2.83
C VAL A 64 -5.33 -2.24 2.34
N THR A 65 -4.28 -2.36 3.14
CA THR A 65 -2.99 -1.75 2.82
C THR A 65 -1.80 -2.59 3.29
N LYS A 66 -0.64 -2.35 2.69
CA LYS A 66 0.62 -2.99 3.08
C LYS A 66 1.38 -2.13 4.09
N ASN A 67 2.08 -2.79 5.02
CA ASN A 67 3.01 -2.12 5.92
C ASN A 67 4.34 -1.76 5.21
N SER A 68 4.24 -0.88 4.21
CA SER A 68 5.38 -0.44 3.38
C SER A 68 6.35 0.49 4.14
N GLY A 69 5.93 1.06 5.27
CA GLY A 69 6.72 2.02 6.04
C GLY A 69 6.86 3.40 5.37
N GLY A 70 7.52 4.34 6.06
CA GLY A 70 7.80 5.70 5.57
C GLY A 70 6.71 6.72 5.85
N LYS A 71 7.11 7.94 6.22
CA LYS A 71 6.21 9.05 6.60
C LYS A 71 5.17 9.39 5.52
N MET A 72 5.51 9.20 4.24
CA MET A 72 4.64 9.50 3.10
C MET A 72 3.46 8.51 2.92
N THR A 73 3.40 7.42 3.69
CA THR A 73 2.32 6.42 3.56
C THR A 73 1.23 6.52 4.63
N ARG A 74 1.35 7.51 5.54
CA ARG A 74 0.52 7.64 6.74
C ARG A 74 -0.80 8.38 6.51
N ALA A 75 -0.87 9.30 5.54
CA ALA A 75 -2.05 10.13 5.28
C ALA A 75 -3.37 9.31 5.16
N LYS A 76 -3.34 8.19 4.44
CA LYS A 76 -4.49 7.28 4.31
C LYS A 76 -4.92 6.61 5.62
N LEU A 77 -3.95 6.33 6.52
CA LEU A 77 -4.20 5.70 7.82
C LEU A 77 -4.81 6.72 8.77
N ASP A 78 -4.28 7.94 8.78
CA ASP A 78 -4.81 9.03 9.60
C ASP A 78 -6.23 9.41 9.14
N ALA A 79 -6.48 9.46 7.82
CA ALA A 79 -7.80 9.70 7.27
C ALA A 79 -8.80 8.55 7.56
N ALA A 80 -8.37 7.30 7.46
CA ALA A 80 -9.19 6.15 7.83
C ALA A 80 -9.56 6.17 9.32
N ALA A 81 -8.61 6.48 10.19
CA ALA A 81 -8.84 6.61 11.62
C ALA A 81 -9.85 7.74 11.94
N ALA A 82 -9.71 8.90 11.29
CA ALA A 82 -10.63 10.03 11.47
C ALA A 82 -12.07 9.73 11.03
N LEU A 83 -12.25 8.80 10.07
CA LEU A 83 -13.56 8.38 9.56
C LEU A 83 -14.09 7.11 10.24
N GLY A 84 -13.37 6.51 11.19
CA GLY A 84 -13.76 5.24 11.81
C GLY A 84 -13.71 4.04 10.86
N ILE A 85 -12.93 4.13 9.78
CA ILE A 85 -12.80 3.09 8.76
C ILE A 85 -11.90 1.96 9.27
N SER A 86 -12.35 0.72 9.11
CA SER A 86 -11.56 -0.46 9.50
C SER A 86 -10.31 -0.58 8.63
N VAL A 87 -9.14 -0.80 9.25
CA VAL A 87 -7.88 -0.97 8.52
C VAL A 87 -7.41 -2.42 8.61
N VAL A 88 -7.32 -3.07 7.45
CA VAL A 88 -6.70 -4.39 7.29
C VAL A 88 -5.27 -4.19 6.80
N MET A 89 -4.33 -4.41 7.72
CA MET A 89 -2.90 -4.26 7.45
C MET A 89 -2.29 -5.60 7.03
N ILE A 90 -1.71 -5.66 5.83
CA ILE A 90 -0.87 -6.79 5.40
C ILE A 90 0.50 -6.64 6.06
N ALA A 91 0.84 -7.62 6.90
CA ALA A 91 2.10 -7.68 7.61
C ALA A 91 3.30 -7.71 6.65
N ARG A 92 4.42 -7.14 7.08
CA ARG A 92 5.69 -7.27 6.37
C ARG A 92 6.18 -8.72 6.51
N PRO A 93 6.61 -9.39 5.43
CA PRO A 93 7.22 -10.71 5.54
C PRO A 93 8.47 -10.68 6.43
N LEU A 94 8.78 -11.81 7.07
CA LEU A 94 10.05 -11.98 7.76
C LEU A 94 11.20 -11.88 6.76
N LEU A 95 12.30 -11.27 7.19
CA LEU A 95 13.54 -11.28 6.42
C LEU A 95 14.14 -12.70 6.43
N PRO A 96 14.81 -13.12 5.34
CA PRO A 96 15.57 -14.37 5.35
C PRO A 96 16.63 -14.37 6.46
N ALA A 97 16.92 -15.55 7.00
CA ALA A 97 17.95 -15.71 8.02
C ALA A 97 19.32 -15.21 7.52
N GLY A 98 20.05 -14.52 8.39
CA GLY A 98 21.39 -13.98 8.07
C GLY A 98 21.40 -12.67 7.28
N VAL A 99 20.24 -12.11 6.91
CA VAL A 99 20.17 -10.82 6.21
C VAL A 99 20.22 -9.67 7.22
N ALA A 100 21.28 -8.85 7.15
CA ALA A 100 21.38 -7.61 7.91
C ALA A 100 20.47 -6.53 7.29
N ALA A 101 19.66 -5.88 8.13
CA ALA A 101 18.84 -4.74 7.73
C ALA A 101 19.34 -3.46 8.41
N VAL A 102 19.31 -2.37 7.67
CA VAL A 102 19.63 -1.02 8.17
C VAL A 102 18.43 -0.10 7.95
N ASP A 103 18.28 0.89 8.82
CA ASP A 103 17.12 1.77 8.93
C ASP A 103 17.29 3.13 8.23
N SER A 104 18.46 3.37 7.62
CA SER A 104 18.80 4.64 6.99
C SER A 104 19.66 4.47 5.74
N VAL A 105 19.51 5.43 4.82
CA VAL A 105 20.31 5.51 3.59
C VAL A 105 21.80 5.61 3.93
N HIS A 106 22.17 6.39 4.95
CA HIS A 106 23.55 6.54 5.39
C HIS A 106 24.16 5.21 5.84
N ARG A 107 23.48 4.44 6.70
CA ARG A 107 23.95 3.12 7.13
C ARG A 107 24.02 2.12 5.97
N ALA A 108 23.11 2.22 5.01
CA ALA A 108 23.16 1.39 3.80
C ALA A 108 24.40 1.71 2.95
N ALA A 109 24.71 2.99 2.75
CA ALA A 109 25.89 3.41 2.02
C ALA A 109 27.19 2.94 2.71
N MET A 110 27.28 3.09 4.03
CA MET A 110 28.41 2.59 4.83
C MET A 110 28.57 1.07 4.70
N TRP A 111 27.47 0.31 4.74
CA TRP A 111 27.51 -1.13 4.58
C TRP A 111 28.08 -1.54 3.20
N VAL A 112 27.62 -0.92 2.11
CA VAL A 112 28.14 -1.19 0.77
C VAL A 112 29.62 -0.83 0.66
N ALA A 113 30.02 0.32 1.20
CA ALA A 113 31.41 0.79 1.16
C ALA A 113 32.38 -0.08 1.97
N GLY A 114 31.87 -0.82 2.97
CA GLY A 114 32.66 -1.75 3.79
C GLY A 114 32.77 -3.17 3.24
N LEU A 115 32.12 -3.48 2.11
CA LEU A 115 32.25 -4.80 1.48
C LEU A 115 33.64 -4.92 0.83
N PRO A 116 34.34 -6.06 0.99
CA PRO A 116 35.60 -6.28 0.29
C PRO A 116 35.37 -6.22 -1.22
N SER A 117 36.25 -5.51 -1.93
CA SER A 117 36.29 -5.54 -3.39
C SER A 117 36.45 -6.99 -3.86
N ARG A 118 35.58 -7.43 -4.77
CA ARG A 118 35.69 -8.74 -5.42
C ARG A 118 36.85 -8.78 -6.40
#